data_AF-A0A531J4V8-F1
#
_entry.id   AF-A0A531J4V8-F1
#
_cell.length_a   1.000
_cell.length_b   1.000
_cell.length_c   1.000
_cell.angle_alpha   90.00
_cell.angle_beta   90.00
_cell.angle_gamma   90.00
#
_symmetry.space_group_name_H-M   'P 1'
#
loop_
_entity.id
_entity.type
_entity.pdbx_description
1 polymer ?
#
loop_
_entity_poly.entity_id
_entity_poly.type
_entity_poly.pdbx_seq_one_letter_code
_entity_poly.pdbx_strand_id
1 'polypeptide(L)'
;MTVPDKFTVERWKADLATARKTVERHQQEVERLASERKHLTAELEALESVAGVVTDHEAGTVRAAREQAWAEHRRKLDVSTADAFEDTLRRDDLATNARFAHVNELARLHQGLHAAAVVDADIARTEDLLEAAKADFQRINDEIAEAFLRIAPGFQGVTSPERLEAWLGSRDLALETLSSARAAEGDRVAAKADGAAIGDRLRAALAAGGVSYDPNASLEALVVSAQAVVDRASEIKRRRRDFEDRARELADRERILE
;
A
#
# COMPACT_ATOMS: atom_id res chain seq x y z
N MET A 1 8.82 -9.39 -18.39
CA MET A 1 8.54 -8.22 -17.54
C MET A 1 7.92 -8.73 -16.25
N THR A 2 8.69 -8.70 -15.16
CA THR A 2 8.23 -9.19 -13.86
C THR A 2 7.38 -8.11 -13.22
N VAL A 3 6.11 -8.40 -12.97
CA VAL A 3 5.18 -7.52 -12.24
C VAL A 3 5.03 -8.04 -10.81
N PRO A 4 4.88 -7.15 -9.80
CA PRO A 4 4.55 -7.57 -8.44
C PRO A 4 3.27 -8.40 -8.42
N ASP A 5 3.25 -9.42 -7.59
CA ASP A 5 2.03 -10.20 -7.36
C ASP A 5 1.06 -9.45 -6.44
N LYS A 6 -0.18 -9.95 -6.37
CA LYS A 6 -1.22 -9.37 -5.51
C LYS A 6 -0.82 -9.34 -4.03
N PHE A 7 -0.08 -10.34 -3.58
CA PHE A 7 0.37 -10.42 -2.18
C PHE A 7 1.34 -9.29 -1.84
N THR A 8 2.27 -8.97 -2.73
CA THR A 8 3.23 -7.88 -2.58
C THR A 8 2.52 -6.53 -2.47
N VAL A 9 1.51 -6.30 -3.31
CA VAL A 9 0.73 -5.05 -3.30
C VAL A 9 -0.09 -4.92 -2.01
N GLU A 10 -0.74 -5.99 -1.56
CA GLU A 10 -1.48 -5.99 -0.29
C GLU A 10 -0.56 -5.79 0.92
N ARG A 11 0.63 -6.40 0.91
CA ARG A 11 1.66 -6.17 1.92
C ARG A 11 2.05 -4.68 1.95
N TRP A 12 2.34 -4.06 0.81
CA TRP A 12 2.68 -2.63 0.78
C TRP A 12 1.56 -1.72 1.30
N LYS A 13 0.29 -2.05 1.04
CA LYS A 13 -0.85 -1.30 1.60
C LYS A 13 -0.89 -1.40 3.12
N ALA A 14 -0.72 -2.61 3.67
CA ALA A 14 -0.68 -2.84 5.10
C ALA A 14 0.53 -2.15 5.77
N ASP A 15 1.71 -2.25 5.15
CA ASP A 15 2.95 -1.65 5.63
C ASP A 15 2.85 -0.12 5.62
N LEU A 16 2.37 0.50 4.54
CA LEU A 16 2.16 1.95 4.47
C LEU A 16 1.17 2.44 5.53
N ALA A 17 0.05 1.74 5.71
CA ALA A 17 -0.94 2.12 6.71
C ALA A 17 -0.35 2.05 8.13
N THR A 18 0.44 1.01 8.42
CA THR A 18 1.11 0.82 9.71
C THR A 18 2.20 1.86 9.95
N ALA A 19 3.06 2.11 8.95
CA ALA A 19 4.13 3.10 9.02
C ALA A 19 3.56 4.51 9.20
N ARG A 20 2.52 4.87 8.43
CA ARG A 20 1.82 6.16 8.57
C ARG A 20 1.24 6.36 9.96
N LYS A 21 0.53 5.36 10.49
CA LYS A 21 -0.03 5.42 11.85
C LYS A 21 1.08 5.57 12.91
N THR A 22 2.22 4.95 12.67
CA THR A 22 3.39 5.04 13.58
C THR A 22 3.99 6.45 13.55
N VAL A 23 4.15 7.06 12.38
CA VAL A 23 4.57 8.47 12.23
C VAL A 23 3.58 9.39 12.94
N GLU A 24 2.29 9.27 12.67
CA GLU A 24 1.25 10.11 13.27
C GLU A 24 1.24 9.99 14.81
N ARG A 25 1.40 8.77 15.34
CA ARG A 25 1.48 8.53 16.79
C ARG A 25 2.70 9.20 17.42
N HIS A 26 3.89 9.07 16.82
CA HIS A 26 5.09 9.70 17.35
C HIS A 26 5.04 11.22 17.25
N GLN A 27 4.48 11.75 16.16
CA GLN A 27 4.27 13.19 15.99
C GLN A 27 3.36 13.77 17.09
N GLN A 28 2.23 13.11 17.37
CA GLN A 28 1.32 13.51 18.44
C GLN A 28 2.00 13.47 19.82
N GLU A 29 2.85 12.48 20.06
CA GLU A 29 3.58 12.35 21.32
C GLU A 29 4.63 13.46 21.49
N VAL A 30 5.37 13.81 20.43
CA VAL A 30 6.28 14.97 20.45
C VAL A 30 5.51 16.25 20.77
N GLU A 31 4.36 16.48 20.16
CA GLU A 31 3.53 17.67 20.41
C GLU A 31 3.01 17.72 21.86
N ARG A 32 2.61 16.57 22.40
CA ARG A 32 2.17 16.44 23.79
C ARG A 32 3.31 16.77 24.76
N LEU A 33 4.48 16.14 24.58
CA LEU A 33 5.65 16.37 25.43
C LEU A 33 6.18 17.80 25.32
N ALA A 34 6.19 18.39 24.11
CA ALA A 34 6.57 19.78 23.92
C ALA A 34 5.64 20.76 24.66
N SER A 35 4.35 20.43 24.74
CA SER A 35 3.38 21.21 25.51
C SER A 35 3.62 21.08 27.02
N GLU A 36 3.93 19.86 27.49
CA GLU A 36 4.30 19.58 28.88
C GLU A 36 5.58 20.33 29.30
N ARG A 37 6.62 20.31 28.45
CA ARG A 37 7.86 21.08 28.66
C ARG A 37 7.58 22.57 28.81
N LYS A 38 6.73 23.14 27.92
CA LYS A 38 6.35 24.55 27.97
C LYS A 38 5.65 24.89 29.28
N HIS A 39 4.77 24.02 29.75
CA HIS A 39 4.09 24.20 31.02
C HIS A 39 5.07 24.20 32.20
N LEU A 40 5.95 23.19 32.29
CA LEU A 40 6.98 23.11 33.32
C LEU A 40 7.90 24.34 33.33
N THR A 41 8.22 24.87 32.16
CA THR A 41 9.05 26.08 32.06
C THR A 41 8.34 27.31 32.59
N ALA A 42 7.06 27.48 32.25
CA ALA A 42 6.28 28.58 32.81
C ALA A 42 6.14 28.48 34.33
N GLU A 43 6.00 27.26 34.88
CA GLU A 43 5.99 27.03 36.32
C GLU A 43 7.35 27.38 36.97
N LEU A 44 8.46 26.98 36.36
CA LEU A 44 9.81 27.30 36.82
C LEU A 44 10.07 28.80 36.79
N GLU A 45 9.75 29.49 35.70
CA GLU A 45 9.86 30.95 35.58
C GLU A 45 9.02 31.66 36.64
N ALA A 46 7.80 31.16 36.91
CA ALA A 46 6.95 31.72 37.96
C ALA A 46 7.56 31.53 39.36
N LEU A 47 8.15 30.36 39.65
CA LEU A 47 8.84 30.09 40.93
C LEU A 47 10.11 30.93 41.10
N GLU A 48 10.89 31.11 40.04
CA GLU A 48 12.09 31.97 40.04
C GLU A 48 11.73 33.45 40.22
N SER A 49 10.54 33.88 39.76
CA SER A 49 10.06 35.25 39.93
C SER A 49 9.63 35.59 41.37
N VAL A 50 9.52 34.60 42.27
CA VAL A 50 9.16 34.82 43.67
C VAL A 50 10.30 35.55 44.38
N ALA A 51 10.06 36.82 44.71
CA ALA A 51 11.03 37.65 45.41
C ALA A 51 11.45 37.02 46.75
N GLY A 52 12.76 36.90 46.97
CA GLY A 52 13.33 36.38 48.22
C GLY A 52 13.73 34.90 48.18
N VAL A 53 13.44 34.17 47.10
CA VAL A 53 13.98 32.81 46.92
C VAL A 53 15.48 32.91 46.64
N VAL A 54 16.29 32.35 47.55
CA VAL A 54 17.75 32.27 47.37
C VAL A 54 18.11 30.88 46.86
N THR A 55 18.62 30.83 45.62
CA THR A 55 19.02 29.59 44.95
C THR A 55 20.20 28.90 45.65
N ASP A 56 20.42 27.62 45.34
CA ASP A 56 21.57 26.86 45.87
C ASP A 56 22.91 27.49 45.48
N HIS A 57 22.99 28.08 44.27
CA HIS A 57 24.18 28.75 43.77
C HIS A 57 24.47 30.05 44.54
N GLU A 58 23.46 30.89 44.77
CA GLU A 58 23.61 32.13 45.53
C GLU A 58 24.00 31.85 46.98
N ALA A 59 23.35 30.87 47.61
CA ALA A 59 23.70 30.44 48.96
C ALA A 59 25.14 29.90 49.06
N GLY A 60 25.56 29.12 48.06
CA GLY A 60 26.95 28.65 47.95
C GLY A 60 27.95 29.80 47.82
N THR A 61 27.62 30.82 47.02
CA THR A 61 28.46 32.01 46.80
C THR A 61 28.60 32.84 48.07
N VAL A 62 27.49 33.09 48.77
CA VAL A 62 27.50 33.84 50.04
C VAL A 62 28.30 33.08 51.11
N ARG A 63 28.13 31.76 51.20
CA ARG A 63 28.90 30.93 52.13
C ARG A 63 30.38 30.92 51.82
N ALA A 64 30.76 30.81 50.54
CA ALA A 64 32.16 30.87 50.12
C ALA A 64 32.81 32.21 50.49
N ALA A 65 32.09 33.32 50.31
CA ALA A 65 32.57 34.65 50.71
C ALA A 65 32.77 34.75 52.23
N ARG A 66 31.87 34.17 53.03
CA ARG A 66 31.99 34.09 54.49
C ARG A 66 33.23 33.30 54.91
N GLU A 67 33.46 32.12 54.32
CA GLU A 67 34.63 31.29 54.60
C GLU A 67 35.95 31.99 54.23
N GLN A 68 35.94 32.73 53.12
CA GLN A 68 37.10 33.51 52.70
C GLN A 68 37.40 34.65 53.68
N ALA A 69 36.38 35.40 54.10
CA ALA A 69 36.55 36.48 55.07
C ALA A 69 37.00 35.95 56.45
N TRP A 70 36.47 34.80 56.87
CA TRP A 70 36.91 34.11 58.08
C TRP A 70 38.38 33.70 58.01
N ALA A 71 38.80 33.07 56.91
CA ALA A 71 40.18 32.66 56.70
C ALA A 71 41.13 33.87 56.73
N GLU A 72 40.73 35.00 56.15
CA GLU A 72 41.52 36.22 56.16
C GLU A 72 41.61 36.86 57.56
N HIS A 73 40.50 36.94 58.29
CA HIS A 73 40.49 37.42 59.66
C HIS A 73 41.39 36.58 60.57
N ARG A 74 41.36 35.24 60.46
CA ARG A 74 42.25 34.39 61.26
C ARG A 74 43.74 34.60 61.01
N ARG A 75 44.12 35.10 59.83
CA ARG A 75 45.53 35.38 59.50
C ARG A 75 45.99 36.71 60.10
N LYS A 76 45.12 37.72 60.13
CA LYS A 76 45.47 39.10 60.49
C LYS A 76 45.09 39.48 61.92
N LEU A 77 43.96 38.97 62.41
CA LEU A 77 43.42 39.17 63.76
C LEU A 77 43.27 40.67 64.12
N ASP A 78 42.80 41.47 63.17
CA ASP A 78 42.56 42.90 63.35
C ASP A 78 41.08 43.27 63.23
N VAL A 79 40.74 44.49 63.66
CA VAL A 79 39.36 45.00 63.69
C VAL A 79 38.75 45.07 62.28
N SER A 80 39.53 45.51 61.28
CA SER A 80 39.00 45.68 59.92
C SER A 80 38.60 44.36 59.27
N THR A 81 39.36 43.30 59.52
CA THR A 81 39.04 41.95 59.06
C THR A 81 37.91 41.30 59.88
N ALA A 82 37.76 41.68 61.14
CA ALA A 82 36.62 41.27 61.97
C ALA A 82 35.31 41.84 61.42
N ASP A 83 35.27 43.14 61.13
CA ASP A 83 34.10 43.82 60.57
C ASP A 83 33.73 43.25 59.19
N ALA A 84 34.72 43.02 58.33
CA ALA A 84 34.50 42.39 57.02
C ALA A 84 33.93 40.97 57.14
N PHE A 85 34.41 40.18 58.11
CA PHE A 85 33.84 38.87 58.40
C PHE A 85 32.40 38.98 58.91
N GLU A 86 32.13 39.85 59.87
CA GLU A 86 30.79 40.07 60.42
C GLU A 86 29.79 40.44 59.31
N ASP A 87 30.16 41.32 58.39
CA ASP A 87 29.34 41.69 57.25
C ASP A 87 28.99 40.49 56.36
N THR A 88 29.97 39.64 56.06
CA THR A 88 29.71 38.42 55.28
C THR A 88 28.90 37.38 56.04
N LEU A 89 29.06 37.29 57.36
CA LEU A 89 28.26 36.42 58.23
C LEU A 89 26.80 36.85 58.23
N ARG A 90 26.52 38.15 58.41
CA ARG A 90 25.14 38.68 58.37
C ARG A 90 24.48 38.41 57.02
N ARG A 91 25.21 38.49 55.90
CA ARG A 91 24.68 38.14 54.57
C ARG A 91 24.35 36.65 54.46
N ASP A 92 25.18 35.76 55.00
CA ASP A 92 24.93 34.31 55.02
C ASP A 92 23.73 33.95 55.91
N ASP A 93 23.56 34.62 57.04
CA ASP A 93 22.40 34.47 57.92
C ASP A 93 21.11 34.92 57.23
N LEU A 94 21.13 36.07 56.54
CA LEU A 94 19.99 36.55 55.76
C LEU A 94 19.63 35.59 54.63
N ALA A 95 20.62 35.09 53.90
CA ALA A 95 20.42 34.10 52.85
C ALA A 95 19.85 32.79 53.39
N THR A 96 20.35 32.32 54.54
CA THR A 96 19.88 31.10 55.20
C THR A 96 18.43 31.26 55.68
N ASN A 97 18.09 32.39 56.30
CA ASN A 97 16.73 32.69 56.74
C ASN A 97 15.74 32.79 55.58
N ALA A 98 16.15 33.42 54.47
CA ALA A 98 15.34 33.49 53.26
C ALA A 98 15.05 32.08 52.69
N ARG A 99 16.04 31.18 52.68
CA ARG A 99 15.84 29.79 52.26
C ARG A 99 14.92 29.00 53.17
N PHE A 100 15.00 29.20 54.49
CA PHE A 100 14.07 28.58 55.42
C PHE A 100 12.63 29.09 55.21
N ALA A 101 12.47 30.39 54.93
CA ALA A 101 11.16 30.97 54.63
C ALA A 101 10.55 30.43 53.33
N HIS A 102 11.39 30.05 52.36
CA HIS A 102 10.99 29.60 51.02
C HIS A 102 11.34 28.13 50.72
N VAL A 103 11.39 27.28 51.74
CA VAL A 103 11.82 25.88 51.59
C VAL A 103 10.90 25.07 50.67
N ASN A 104 9.60 25.39 50.65
CA ASN A 104 8.62 24.71 49.81
C ASN A 104 8.77 25.13 48.34
N GLU A 105 8.99 26.41 48.08
CA GLU A 105 9.25 26.94 46.74
C GLU A 105 10.54 26.37 46.16
N LEU A 106 11.61 26.28 46.97
CA LEU A 106 12.87 25.64 46.57
C LEU A 106 12.69 24.15 46.25
N ALA A 107 11.92 23.42 47.07
CA ALA A 107 11.62 22.01 46.81
C ALA A 107 10.84 21.83 45.49
N ARG A 108 9.85 22.70 45.23
CA ARG A 108 9.09 22.70 43.96
C ARG A 108 9.97 23.05 42.77
N LEU A 109 10.88 24.01 42.92
CA LEU A 109 11.83 24.39 41.86
C LEU A 109 12.74 23.20 41.51
N HIS A 110 13.29 22.50 42.50
CA HIS A 110 14.08 21.28 42.25
C HIS A 110 13.27 20.16 41.59
N GLN A 111 12.04 19.93 42.05
CA GLN A 111 11.15 18.95 41.44
C GLN A 111 10.82 19.31 39.98
N GLY A 112 10.54 20.58 39.71
CA GLY A 112 10.25 21.09 38.36
C GLY A 112 11.45 20.97 37.42
N LEU A 113 12.67 21.30 37.90
CA LEU A 113 13.91 21.14 37.12
C LEU A 113 14.16 19.67 36.78
N HIS A 114 13.97 18.76 37.74
CA HIS A 114 14.10 17.33 37.49
C HIS A 114 13.03 16.84 36.49
N ALA A 115 11.77 17.25 36.66
CA ALA A 115 10.70 16.89 35.73
C ALA A 115 10.98 17.40 34.31
N ALA A 116 11.47 18.64 34.17
CA ALA A 116 11.84 19.22 32.88
C ALA A 116 12.96 18.41 32.21
N ALA A 117 14.00 18.03 32.96
CA ALA A 117 15.09 17.22 32.43
C ALA A 117 14.62 15.83 31.95
N VAL A 118 13.66 15.22 32.64
CA VAL A 118 13.05 13.95 32.20
C VAL A 118 12.24 14.14 30.91
N VAL A 119 11.40 15.18 30.85
CA VAL A 119 10.60 15.48 29.65
C VAL A 119 11.51 15.80 28.45
N ASP A 120 12.60 16.54 28.65
CA ASP A 120 13.57 16.83 27.57
C ASP A 120 14.21 15.56 27.02
N ALA A 121 14.55 14.59 27.89
CA ALA A 121 15.07 13.29 27.47
C ALA A 121 14.01 12.46 26.71
N ASP A 122 12.75 12.51 27.14
CA ASP A 122 11.65 11.83 26.46
C ASP A 122 11.31 12.46 25.10
N ILE A 123 11.41 13.80 24.98
CA ILE A 123 11.29 14.52 23.71
C ILE A 123 12.38 14.02 22.74
N ALA A 124 13.65 14.08 23.14
CA ALA A 124 14.77 13.67 22.29
C ALA A 124 14.60 12.22 21.80
N ARG A 125 14.24 11.31 22.71
CA ARG A 125 13.96 9.92 22.37
C ARG A 125 12.78 9.78 21.39
N THR A 126 11.71 10.54 21.58
CA THR A 126 10.52 10.44 20.73
C THR A 126 10.76 11.05 19.35
N GLU A 127 11.57 12.10 19.26
CA GLU A 127 12.04 12.68 18.00
C GLU A 127 12.90 11.68 17.21
N ASP A 128 13.82 10.97 17.87
CA ASP A 128 14.59 9.88 17.23
C ASP A 128 13.66 8.78 16.68
N LEU A 129 12.65 8.38 17.46
CA LEU A 129 11.66 7.40 17.03
C LEU A 129 10.79 7.91 15.87
N LEU A 130 10.45 9.20 15.86
CA LEU A 130 9.71 9.83 14.78
C LEU A 130 10.53 9.84 13.49
N GLU A 131 11.81 10.20 13.54
CA GLU A 131 12.68 10.20 12.37
C GLU A 131 12.90 8.77 11.84
N ALA A 132 13.08 7.78 12.72
CA ALA A 132 13.12 6.38 12.32
C ALA A 132 11.82 5.94 11.63
N ALA A 133 10.65 6.33 12.16
CA ALA A 133 9.36 6.02 11.56
C ALA A 133 9.14 6.70 10.19
N LYS A 134 9.58 7.95 10.04
CA LYS A 134 9.55 8.67 8.76
C LYS A 134 10.46 8.01 7.73
N ALA A 135 11.66 7.60 8.13
CA ALA A 135 12.60 6.89 7.27
C ALA A 135 12.02 5.56 6.79
N ASP A 136 11.36 4.80 7.66
CA ASP A 136 10.70 3.55 7.28
C ASP A 136 9.51 3.79 6.33
N PHE A 137 8.68 4.80 6.61
CA PHE A 137 7.60 5.22 5.72
C PHE A 137 8.13 5.60 4.33
N GLN A 138 9.22 6.37 4.27
CA GLN A 138 9.83 6.76 3.00
C GLN A 138 10.42 5.56 2.26
N ARG A 139 11.10 4.65 2.96
CA ARG A 139 11.66 3.41 2.41
C ARG A 139 10.59 2.58 1.69
N ILE A 140 9.40 2.46 2.27
CA ILE A 140 8.28 1.73 1.65
C ILE A 140 7.79 2.45 0.39
N ASN A 141 7.67 3.79 0.44
CA ASN A 141 7.29 4.57 -0.75
C ASN A 141 8.33 4.44 -1.88
N ASP A 142 9.62 4.42 -1.55
CA ASP A 142 10.70 4.24 -2.52
C ASP A 142 10.65 2.84 -3.16
N GLU A 143 10.37 1.78 -2.37
CA GLU A 143 10.18 0.42 -2.88
C GLU A 143 9.02 0.35 -3.88
N ILE A 144 7.90 1.01 -3.58
CA ILE A 144 6.74 1.10 -4.47
C ILE A 144 7.08 1.87 -5.74
N ALA A 145 7.74 3.03 -5.61
CA ALA A 145 8.14 3.86 -6.74
C ALA A 145 9.10 3.12 -7.69
N GLU A 146 10.06 2.37 -7.14
CA GLU A 146 10.97 1.55 -7.92
C GLU A 146 10.23 0.44 -8.69
N ALA A 147 9.26 -0.22 -8.05
CA ALA A 147 8.42 -1.20 -8.71
C ALA A 147 7.62 -0.58 -9.87
N PHE A 148 7.06 0.62 -9.68
CA PHE A 148 6.39 1.36 -10.76
C PHE A 148 7.34 1.67 -11.92
N LEU A 149 8.57 2.13 -11.66
CA LEU A 149 9.54 2.45 -12.70
C LEU A 149 9.91 1.24 -13.56
N ARG A 150 10.03 0.06 -12.96
CA ARG A 150 10.29 -1.19 -13.71
C ARG A 150 9.11 -1.59 -14.61
N ILE A 151 7.89 -1.19 -14.24
CA ILE A 151 6.66 -1.58 -14.93
C ILE A 151 6.23 -0.54 -15.98
N ALA A 152 6.45 0.74 -15.72
CA ALA A 152 6.05 1.81 -16.61
C ALA A 152 7.14 2.88 -16.63
N PRO A 153 8.24 2.66 -17.38
CA PRO A 153 9.29 3.66 -17.55
C PRO A 153 8.67 4.91 -18.19
N GLY A 154 8.59 6.01 -17.43
CA GLY A 154 7.95 7.25 -17.88
C GLY A 154 6.55 7.52 -17.32
N PHE A 155 6.06 6.75 -16.35
CA PHE A 155 4.85 7.11 -15.62
C PHE A 155 5.04 8.45 -14.86
N GLN A 156 4.22 9.45 -15.18
CA GLN A 156 4.29 10.82 -14.63
C GLN A 156 3.16 11.12 -13.62
N GLY A 157 2.81 10.14 -12.77
CA GLY A 157 1.72 10.28 -11.80
C GLY A 157 2.12 9.84 -10.40
N VAL A 158 1.22 10.08 -9.44
CA VAL A 158 1.37 9.59 -8.06
C VAL A 158 1.47 8.06 -8.07
N THR A 159 2.58 7.53 -7.57
CA THR A 159 2.80 6.09 -7.38
C THR A 159 2.12 5.66 -6.09
N SER A 160 1.04 4.88 -6.18
CA SER A 160 0.35 4.31 -5.02
C SER A 160 0.04 2.82 -5.24
N PRO A 161 0.01 2.00 -4.19
CA PRO A 161 -0.35 0.58 -4.32
C PRO A 161 -1.74 0.35 -4.93
N GLU A 162 -2.73 1.19 -4.61
CA GLU A 162 -4.10 1.07 -5.14
C GLU A 162 -4.13 1.29 -6.65
N ARG A 163 -3.33 2.25 -7.12
CA ARG A 163 -3.20 2.50 -8.56
C ARG A 163 -2.47 1.35 -9.24
N LEU A 164 -1.46 0.77 -8.58
CA LEU A 164 -0.75 -0.39 -9.11
C LEU A 164 -1.69 -1.59 -9.22
N GLU A 165 -2.52 -1.84 -8.19
CA GLU A 165 -3.52 -2.89 -8.17
C GLU A 165 -4.53 -2.73 -9.32
N ALA A 166 -5.06 -1.52 -9.52
CA ALA A 166 -5.97 -1.22 -10.62
C ALA A 166 -5.34 -1.44 -12.00
N TRP A 167 -4.07 -1.07 -12.15
CA TRP A 167 -3.31 -1.31 -13.39
C TRP A 167 -3.07 -2.80 -13.62
N LEU A 168 -2.70 -3.55 -12.58
CA LEU A 168 -2.50 -5.01 -12.66
C LEU A 168 -3.80 -5.72 -13.07
N GLY A 169 -4.94 -5.35 -12.46
CA GLY A 169 -6.25 -5.89 -12.85
C GLY A 169 -6.62 -5.57 -14.31
N SER A 170 -6.34 -4.34 -14.77
CA SER A 170 -6.56 -3.94 -16.16
C SER A 170 -5.66 -4.73 -17.13
N ARG A 171 -4.41 -4.98 -16.73
CA ARG A 171 -3.46 -5.79 -17.50
C ARG A 171 -3.92 -7.24 -17.60
N ASP A 172 -4.37 -7.84 -16.51
CA ASP A 172 -4.82 -9.23 -16.50
C ASP A 172 -6.05 -9.41 -17.40
N LEU A 173 -7.01 -8.48 -17.33
CA LEU A 173 -8.17 -8.47 -18.24
C LEU A 173 -7.75 -8.33 -19.72
N ALA A 174 -6.77 -7.46 -20.02
CA ALA A 174 -6.26 -7.28 -21.37
C ALA A 174 -5.56 -8.55 -21.89
N LEU A 175 -4.80 -9.24 -21.04
CA LEU A 175 -4.14 -10.50 -21.39
C LEU A 175 -5.14 -11.63 -21.62
N GLU A 176 -6.17 -11.73 -20.76
CA GLU A 176 -7.27 -12.68 -20.93
C GLU A 176 -7.99 -12.42 -22.26
N THR A 177 -8.35 -11.17 -22.53
CA THR A 177 -9.01 -10.77 -23.79
C THR A 177 -8.15 -11.09 -25.00
N LEU A 178 -6.84 -10.83 -24.94
CA LEU A 178 -5.91 -11.17 -26.02
C LEU A 178 -5.82 -12.69 -26.24
N SER A 179 -5.83 -13.48 -25.17
CA SER A 179 -5.81 -14.95 -25.25
C SER A 179 -7.09 -15.48 -25.92
N SER A 180 -8.26 -14.98 -25.54
CA SER A 180 -9.55 -15.31 -26.13
C SER A 180 -9.63 -14.91 -27.61
N ALA A 181 -9.11 -13.73 -27.97
CA ALA A 181 -9.06 -13.28 -29.35
C ALA A 181 -8.17 -14.20 -30.22
N ARG A 182 -7.04 -14.66 -29.69
CA ARG A 182 -6.15 -15.61 -30.39
C ARG A 182 -6.81 -16.98 -30.57
N ALA A 183 -7.52 -17.47 -29.56
CA ALA A 183 -8.26 -18.72 -29.65
C ALA A 183 -9.36 -18.64 -30.71
N ALA A 184 -10.17 -17.57 -30.67
CA ALA A 184 -11.23 -17.34 -31.65
C ALA A 184 -10.70 -17.21 -33.09
N GLU A 185 -9.54 -16.56 -33.28
CA GLU A 185 -8.90 -16.50 -34.60
C GLU A 185 -8.42 -17.88 -35.06
N GLY A 186 -7.87 -18.70 -34.16
CA GLY A 186 -7.52 -20.09 -34.44
C GLY A 186 -8.74 -20.91 -34.88
N ASP A 187 -9.84 -20.82 -34.14
CA ASP A 187 -11.11 -21.49 -34.45
C ASP A 187 -11.67 -21.03 -35.81
N ARG A 188 -11.57 -19.73 -36.10
CA ARG A 188 -12.00 -19.16 -37.39
C ARG A 188 -11.18 -19.72 -38.55
N VAL A 189 -9.86 -19.83 -38.40
CA VAL A 189 -8.96 -20.41 -39.41
C VAL A 189 -9.27 -21.90 -39.61
N ALA A 190 -9.44 -22.65 -38.53
CA ALA A 190 -9.79 -24.07 -38.58
C ALA A 190 -11.15 -24.30 -39.27
N ALA A 191 -12.19 -23.57 -38.88
CA ALA A 191 -13.51 -23.65 -39.48
C ALA A 191 -13.50 -23.32 -40.98
N LYS A 192 -12.68 -22.34 -41.40
CA LYS A 192 -12.50 -22.02 -42.82
C LYS A 192 -11.83 -23.15 -43.60
N ALA A 193 -10.81 -23.79 -43.02
CA ALA A 193 -10.14 -24.93 -43.63
C ALA A 193 -11.08 -26.14 -43.74
N ASP A 194 -11.85 -26.44 -42.68
CA ASP A 194 -12.84 -27.51 -42.68
C ASP A 194 -13.95 -27.25 -43.70
N GLY A 195 -14.48 -26.03 -43.76
CA GLY A 195 -15.48 -25.64 -44.75
C GLY A 195 -14.98 -25.80 -46.19
N ALA A 196 -13.72 -25.42 -46.47
CA ALA A 196 -13.10 -25.65 -47.77
C ALA A 196 -12.95 -27.15 -48.08
N ALA A 197 -12.44 -27.94 -47.13
CA ALA A 197 -12.27 -29.38 -47.29
C ALA A 197 -13.60 -30.11 -47.52
N ILE A 198 -14.67 -29.74 -46.81
CA ILE A 198 -16.03 -30.27 -47.03
C ILE A 198 -16.54 -29.86 -48.40
N GLY A 199 -16.35 -28.60 -48.79
CA GLY A 199 -16.73 -28.10 -50.12
C GLY A 199 -16.06 -28.89 -51.25
N ASP A 200 -14.76 -29.11 -51.16
CA ASP A 200 -13.99 -29.88 -52.14
C ASP A 200 -14.48 -31.33 -52.23
N ARG A 201 -14.71 -31.99 -51.09
CA ARG A 201 -15.28 -33.35 -51.06
C ARG A 201 -16.66 -33.41 -51.71
N LEU A 202 -17.52 -32.42 -51.44
CA LEU A 202 -18.88 -32.38 -51.99
C LEU A 202 -18.88 -32.14 -53.50
N ARG A 203 -18.04 -31.23 -53.99
CA ARG A 203 -17.83 -31.02 -55.44
C ARG A 203 -17.35 -32.31 -56.11
N ALA A 204 -16.36 -32.98 -55.52
CA ALA A 204 -15.86 -34.25 -56.03
C ALA A 204 -16.95 -35.33 -56.10
N ALA A 205 -17.80 -35.43 -55.07
CA ALA A 205 -18.93 -36.37 -55.05
C ALA A 205 -20.00 -36.06 -56.11
N LEU A 206 -20.37 -34.79 -56.27
CA LEU A 206 -21.31 -34.35 -57.31
C LEU A 206 -20.77 -34.62 -58.72
N ALA A 207 -19.49 -34.33 -58.96
CA ALA A 207 -18.82 -34.63 -60.22
C ALA A 207 -18.81 -36.14 -60.52
N ALA A 208 -18.49 -36.98 -59.53
CA ALA A 208 -18.53 -38.43 -59.66
C ALA A 208 -19.94 -38.97 -59.95
N GLY A 209 -20.98 -38.29 -59.43
CA GLY A 209 -22.39 -38.60 -59.71
C GLY A 209 -22.92 -38.05 -61.04
N GLY A 210 -22.10 -37.36 -61.84
CA GLY A 210 -22.52 -36.75 -63.10
C GLY A 210 -23.50 -35.57 -62.95
N VAL A 211 -23.55 -34.96 -61.76
CA VAL A 211 -24.45 -33.84 -61.47
C VAL A 211 -23.78 -32.54 -61.87
N SER A 212 -24.45 -31.74 -62.70
CA SER A 212 -23.97 -30.39 -63.04
C SER A 212 -24.13 -29.46 -61.84
N TYR A 213 -23.06 -28.75 -61.49
CA TYR A 213 -23.05 -27.72 -60.44
C TYR A 213 -22.17 -26.55 -60.90
N ASP A 214 -22.42 -25.36 -60.34
CA ASP A 214 -21.56 -24.19 -60.55
C ASP A 214 -20.23 -24.35 -59.78
N PRO A 215 -19.07 -24.34 -60.47
CA PRO A 215 -17.75 -24.43 -59.83
C PRO A 215 -17.48 -23.34 -58.78
N ASN A 216 -18.19 -22.21 -58.82
CA ASN A 216 -18.06 -21.11 -57.86
C ASN A 216 -19.19 -21.06 -56.83
N ALA A 217 -20.11 -22.04 -56.82
CA ALA A 217 -21.20 -22.10 -55.85
C ALA A 217 -20.70 -22.11 -54.40
N SER A 218 -21.45 -21.47 -53.49
CA SER A 218 -21.19 -21.55 -52.05
C SER A 218 -21.41 -22.98 -51.53
N LEU A 219 -20.81 -23.31 -50.38
CA LEU A 219 -21.00 -24.63 -49.74
C LEU A 219 -22.49 -24.94 -49.51
N GLU A 220 -23.26 -23.95 -49.06
CA GLU A 220 -24.72 -24.07 -48.85
C GLU A 220 -25.45 -24.44 -50.15
N ALA A 221 -25.11 -23.78 -51.27
CA ALA A 221 -25.70 -24.07 -52.57
C ALA A 221 -25.34 -25.47 -53.09
N LEU A 222 -24.11 -25.94 -52.82
CA LEU A 222 -23.69 -27.31 -53.11
C LEU A 222 -24.46 -28.33 -52.27
N VAL A 223 -24.67 -28.05 -50.97
CA VAL A 223 -25.43 -28.94 -50.07
C VAL A 223 -26.87 -29.06 -50.54
N VAL A 224 -27.53 -27.95 -50.90
CA VAL A 224 -28.90 -27.97 -51.43
C VAL A 224 -28.97 -28.78 -52.73
N SER A 225 -28.00 -28.59 -53.62
CA SER A 225 -27.93 -29.32 -54.89
C SER A 225 -27.73 -30.83 -54.66
N ALA A 226 -26.83 -31.20 -53.75
CA ALA A 226 -26.60 -32.59 -53.37
C ALA A 226 -27.84 -33.22 -52.71
N GLN A 227 -28.52 -32.49 -51.83
CA GLN A 227 -29.75 -32.97 -51.19
C GLN A 227 -30.86 -33.23 -52.23
N ALA A 228 -31.06 -32.32 -53.19
CA ALA A 228 -32.03 -32.50 -54.26
C ALA A 228 -31.75 -33.76 -55.11
N VAL A 229 -30.47 -34.09 -55.33
CA VAL A 229 -30.07 -35.32 -56.03
C VAL A 229 -30.39 -36.55 -55.18
N VAL A 230 -30.06 -36.53 -53.90
CA VAL A 230 -30.36 -37.63 -52.95
C VAL A 230 -31.86 -37.87 -52.85
N ASP A 231 -32.66 -36.80 -52.76
CA ASP A 231 -34.11 -36.87 -52.67
C ASP A 231 -34.71 -37.46 -53.96
N ARG A 232 -34.25 -37.01 -55.14
CA ARG A 232 -34.68 -37.55 -56.43
C ARG A 232 -34.31 -39.03 -56.58
N ALA A 233 -33.09 -39.42 -56.19
CA ALA A 233 -32.66 -40.81 -56.24
C ALA A 233 -33.52 -41.70 -55.31
N SER A 234 -33.87 -41.19 -54.12
CA SER A 234 -34.75 -41.86 -53.18
C SER A 234 -36.17 -42.00 -53.72
N GLU A 235 -36.70 -40.98 -54.38
CA GLU A 235 -38.02 -41.03 -55.03
C GLU A 235 -38.05 -42.05 -56.17
N ILE A 236 -37.03 -42.07 -57.03
CA ILE A 236 -36.91 -43.08 -58.12
C ILE A 236 -36.87 -44.49 -57.52
N LYS A 237 -36.08 -44.71 -56.47
CA LYS A 237 -36.01 -46.02 -55.78
C LYS A 237 -37.35 -46.42 -55.15
N ARG A 238 -38.14 -45.48 -54.64
CA ARG A 238 -39.49 -45.74 -54.16
C ARG A 238 -40.42 -46.15 -55.31
N ARG A 239 -40.47 -45.35 -56.37
CA ARG A 239 -41.31 -45.64 -57.55
C ARG A 239 -40.98 -47.00 -58.18
N ARG A 240 -39.69 -47.38 -58.23
CA ARG A 240 -39.27 -48.70 -58.72
C ARG A 240 -39.79 -49.83 -57.84
N ARG A 241 -39.72 -49.69 -56.52
CA ARG A 241 -40.31 -50.66 -55.58
C ARG A 241 -41.82 -50.76 -55.76
N ASP A 242 -42.52 -49.63 -55.81
CA ASP A 242 -43.97 -49.61 -56.03
C ASP A 242 -44.37 -50.29 -57.36
N PHE A 243 -43.55 -50.11 -58.41
CA PHE A 243 -43.74 -50.80 -59.68
C PHE A 243 -43.51 -52.31 -59.57
N GLU A 244 -42.42 -52.74 -58.93
CA GLU A 244 -42.11 -54.15 -58.71
C GLU A 244 -43.16 -54.85 -57.83
N ASP A 245 -43.75 -54.15 -56.86
CA ASP A 245 -44.85 -54.65 -56.02
C ASP A 245 -46.15 -54.78 -56.83
N ARG A 246 -46.52 -53.76 -57.63
CA ARG A 246 -47.70 -53.82 -58.51
C ARG A 246 -47.58 -54.88 -59.60
N ALA A 247 -46.38 -55.10 -60.14
CA ALA A 247 -46.13 -56.17 -61.10
C ALA A 247 -46.33 -57.56 -60.47
N ARG A 248 -45.92 -57.74 -59.21
CA ARG A 248 -46.20 -58.96 -58.45
C ARG A 248 -47.68 -59.15 -58.18
N GLU A 249 -48.40 -58.10 -57.76
CA GLU A 249 -49.85 -58.17 -57.56
C GLU A 249 -50.64 -58.50 -58.84
N LEU A 250 -50.20 -57.98 -59.99
CA LEU A 250 -50.79 -58.31 -61.30
C LEU A 250 -50.54 -59.78 -61.65
N ALA A 251 -49.31 -60.26 -61.51
CA ALA A 251 -48.98 -61.66 -61.76
C ALA A 251 -49.77 -62.61 -60.84
N ASP A 252 -49.95 -62.26 -59.57
CA ASP A 252 -50.76 -63.04 -58.63
C ASP A 252 -52.25 -63.03 -59.01
N ARG A 253 -52.79 -61.91 -59.53
CA ARG A 253 -54.17 -61.83 -60.02
C ARG A 253 -54.40 -62.62 -61.30
N GLU A 254 -53.46 -62.58 -62.24
CA GLU A 254 -53.51 -63.41 -63.45
C GLU A 254 -53.51 -64.90 -63.10
N ARG A 255 -52.77 -65.29 -62.05
CA ARG A 255 -52.70 -66.66 -61.54
C ARG A 255 -53.94 -67.15 -60.78
N ILE A 256 -54.80 -66.23 -60.33
CA ILE A 256 -56.08 -66.52 -59.65
C ILE A 256 -57.24 -66.62 -60.68
N LEU A 257 -57.03 -66.11 -61.89
CA LEU A 257 -58.03 -66.10 -62.97
C LEU A 257 -57.83 -67.25 -64.00
N GLU A 258 -56.73 -68.01 -63.91
CA GLU A 258 -56.52 -69.33 -64.52
C GLU A 258 -56.98 -70.46 -63.60
#